data_AF-A0A3D5SM40-F1
#
_entry.id   AF-A0A3D5SM40-F1
#
_cell.length_a   1.000
_cell.length_b   1.000
_cell.length_c   1.000
_cell.angle_alpha   90.00
_cell.angle_beta   90.00
_cell.angle_gamma   90.00
#
_symmetry.space_group_name_H-M   'P 1'
#
loop_
_entity.id
_entity.type
_entity.pdbx_description
1 polymer ?
#
loop_
_entity_poly.entity_id
_entity_poly.type
_entity_poly.pdbx_seq_one_letter_code
_entity_poly.pdbx_strand_id
1 'polypeptide(L)'
;MIWQSSIFGRDASPFLRTLNSVQVRNSRARSKDTLLTLSALPFVIDLGSHAVVHAGVRPGIALSQQSPNDLMELRTLGADRTSREGIPWYEVYDDTKVILFGHWPYPKPRIAKRAIGLDTGCVYGHRLTGYVVETGEFIDVPAREAYDPASDHFTNALRR
;
A
#
# COMPACT_ATOMS: atom_id res chain seq x y z
N MET A 1 10.46 -2.68 -1.34
CA MET A 1 10.00 -2.33 0.01
C MET A 1 8.78 -1.44 -0.13
N ILE A 2 7.59 -1.97 0.13
CA ILE A 2 6.32 -1.23 -0.04
C ILE A 2 6.06 -0.48 1.27
N TRP A 3 6.00 0.86 1.19
CA TRP A 3 5.96 1.76 2.34
C TRP A 3 4.49 2.02 2.75
N GLN A 4 4.07 1.57 3.93
CA GLN A 4 2.71 1.80 4.47
C GLN A 4 2.53 3.27 4.89
N SER A 5 1.64 4.01 4.22
CA SER A 5 1.27 5.39 4.55
C SER A 5 0.00 5.44 5.41
N SER A 6 0.08 5.08 6.68
CA SER A 6 -1.02 5.24 7.64
C SER A 6 -0.96 6.53 8.48
N ILE A 7 -0.11 7.50 8.13
CA ILE A 7 0.09 8.73 8.94
C ILE A 7 -0.72 9.95 8.45
N PHE A 8 -1.39 9.90 7.29
CA PHE A 8 -2.17 11.07 6.80
C PHE A 8 -3.62 10.71 6.57
N GLY A 9 -4.47 11.10 7.51
CA GLY A 9 -5.92 11.16 7.32
C GLY A 9 -6.32 12.39 6.51
N ARG A 10 -7.27 12.15 5.57
CA ARG A 10 -8.30 13.06 5.02
C ARG A 10 -7.90 14.51 4.68
N ASP A 11 -7.90 14.84 3.39
CA ASP A 11 -8.95 15.65 2.76
C ASP A 11 -8.55 16.06 1.34
N ALA A 12 -9.51 15.99 0.41
CA ALA A 12 -9.37 16.43 -0.97
C ALA A 12 -9.99 17.83 -1.17
N SER A 13 -9.19 18.75 -1.75
CA SER A 13 -9.56 19.99 -2.50
C SER A 13 -9.91 21.28 -1.72
N PRO A 14 -9.71 22.52 -2.27
CA PRO A 14 -8.53 23.06 -2.98
C PRO A 14 -8.10 24.47 -2.45
N PHE A 15 -6.91 24.92 -2.87
CA PHE A 15 -6.48 26.33 -2.95
C PHE A 15 -6.27 27.16 -1.65
N LEU A 16 -4.98 27.33 -1.31
CA LEU A 16 -4.27 28.49 -0.72
C LEU A 16 -4.90 29.36 0.40
N ARG A 17 -4.11 29.48 1.48
CA ARG A 17 -4.16 30.40 2.66
C ARG A 17 -5.00 29.82 3.81
N THR A 18 -4.47 29.60 5.01
CA THR A 18 -3.81 30.58 5.90
C THR A 18 -2.95 29.86 6.94
N LEU A 19 -1.74 30.38 7.17
CA LEU A 19 -0.84 29.99 8.26
C LEU A 19 -1.42 30.47 9.60
N ASN A 20 -1.75 29.55 10.50
CA ASN A 20 -1.42 29.55 11.93
C ASN A 20 -2.35 28.60 12.71
N SER A 21 -1.77 27.94 13.71
CA SER A 21 -2.37 27.02 14.69
C SER A 21 -2.92 25.69 14.18
N VAL A 22 -2.02 24.77 13.81
CA VAL A 22 -2.20 23.34 14.12
C VAL A 22 -0.91 22.85 14.76
N GLN A 23 -1.00 22.46 16.01
CA GLN A 23 0.11 21.98 16.82
C GLN A 23 0.46 20.55 16.36
N VAL A 24 1.34 20.44 15.37
CA VAL A 24 1.87 19.16 14.88
C VAL A 24 2.76 18.57 15.97
N ARG A 25 2.25 17.60 16.72
CA ARG A 25 3.07 16.78 17.63
C ARG A 25 3.99 15.90 16.77
N ASN A 26 5.30 16.16 16.89
CA ASN A 26 6.42 15.32 16.44
C ASN A 26 6.67 15.17 14.92
N SER A 27 6.86 16.27 14.19
CA SER A 27 7.59 16.24 12.93
C SER A 27 9.01 16.78 13.11
N ARG A 28 10.03 15.90 13.09
CA ARG A 28 11.38 16.36 12.73
C ARG A 28 11.25 17.00 11.35
N ALA A 29 11.73 18.24 11.21
CA ALA A 29 11.78 18.93 9.92
C ALA A 29 12.48 18.02 8.90
N ARG A 30 11.73 17.54 7.89
CA ARG A 30 12.33 16.76 6.81
C ARG A 30 13.09 17.71 5.90
N SER A 31 14.29 17.33 5.48
CA SER A 31 15.07 18.15 4.55
C SER A 31 14.29 18.30 3.23
N LYS A 32 14.45 19.45 2.56
CA LYS A 32 13.85 19.69 1.24
C LYS A 32 14.28 18.60 0.24
N ASP A 33 15.52 18.15 0.33
CA ASP A 33 16.09 17.10 -0.52
C ASP A 33 15.39 15.76 -0.33
N THR A 34 15.02 15.42 0.92
CA THR A 34 14.22 14.23 1.21
C THR A 34 12.83 14.30 0.56
N LEU A 35 12.17 15.46 0.62
CA LEU A 35 10.84 15.63 0.02
C LEU A 35 10.88 15.56 -1.51
N LEU A 36 11.89 16.19 -2.13
CA LEU A 36 12.11 16.13 -3.58
C LEU A 36 12.38 14.68 -4.04
N THR A 37 13.20 13.95 -3.29
CA THR A 37 13.49 12.54 -3.58
C THR A 37 12.24 11.67 -3.53
N LEU A 38 11.41 11.82 -2.49
CA LEU A 38 10.17 11.04 -2.37
C LEU A 38 9.15 11.37 -3.46
N SER A 39 9.03 12.63 -3.86
CA SER A 39 8.13 13.05 -4.93
C SER A 39 8.51 12.52 -6.31
N ALA A 40 9.77 12.11 -6.49
CA ALA A 40 10.27 11.57 -7.75
C ALA A 40 10.13 10.04 -7.85
N LEU A 41 9.66 9.35 -6.80
CA LEU A 41 9.51 7.90 -6.85
C LEU A 41 8.38 7.51 -7.82
N PRO A 42 8.60 6.51 -8.68
CA PRO A 42 7.57 6.06 -9.61
C PRO A 42 6.43 5.35 -8.87
N PHE A 43 5.21 5.52 -9.35
CA PHE A 43 4.04 4.80 -8.81
C PHE A 43 4.02 3.31 -9.21
N VAL A 44 4.69 2.97 -10.31
CA VAL A 44 4.79 1.61 -10.85
C VAL A 44 6.25 1.30 -11.14
N ILE A 45 6.73 0.15 -10.70
CA ILE A 45 8.04 -0.38 -11.09
C ILE A 45 7.80 -1.62 -11.95
N ASP A 46 8.23 -1.58 -13.22
CA ASP A 46 8.13 -2.72 -14.13
C ASP A 46 9.35 -3.64 -13.97
N LEU A 47 9.09 -4.94 -13.78
CA LEU A 47 10.09 -6.00 -13.61
C LEU A 47 9.97 -7.07 -14.72
N GLY A 48 9.38 -6.72 -15.87
CA GLY A 48 9.16 -7.65 -16.98
C GLY A 48 7.89 -8.48 -16.78
N SER A 49 8.00 -9.68 -16.19
CA SER A 49 6.84 -10.54 -15.92
C SER A 49 5.98 -10.06 -14.74
N HIS A 50 6.54 -9.17 -13.92
CA HIS A 50 5.91 -8.62 -12.73
C HIS A 50 5.90 -7.08 -12.78
N ALA A 51 5.03 -6.46 -11.98
CA ALA A 51 5.11 -5.04 -11.67
C ALA A 51 4.83 -4.81 -10.18
N VAL A 52 5.44 -3.77 -9.62
CA VAL A 52 5.24 -3.37 -8.22
C VAL A 52 4.40 -2.10 -8.17
N VAL A 53 3.36 -2.11 -7.34
CA VAL A 53 2.54 -0.93 -7.01
C VAL A 53 2.36 -0.84 -5.50
N HIS A 54 1.98 0.33 -4.96
CA HIS A 54 1.77 0.46 -3.52
C HIS A 54 0.50 -0.27 -3.05
N ALA A 55 -0.65 0.02 -3.66
CA ALA A 55 -1.96 -0.47 -3.22
C ALA A 55 -2.66 -1.37 -4.24
N GLY A 56 -3.18 -0.81 -5.33
CA GLY A 56 -3.98 -1.59 -6.26
C GLY A 56 -4.07 -1.00 -7.65
N VAL A 57 -4.58 -1.83 -8.57
CA VAL A 57 -4.82 -1.46 -9.96
C VAL A 57 -6.26 -1.77 -10.32
N ARG A 58 -6.84 -0.97 -11.21
CA ARG A 58 -8.16 -1.27 -11.78
C ARG A 58 -8.00 -2.27 -12.95
N PRO A 59 -8.63 -3.45 -12.89
CA PRO A 59 -8.63 -4.40 -13.99
C PRO A 59 -9.16 -3.77 -15.28
N GLY A 60 -8.59 -4.18 -16.42
CA GLY A 60 -8.95 -3.66 -17.74
C GLY A 60 -8.37 -2.27 -18.08
N ILE A 61 -7.65 -1.62 -17.15
CA ILE A 61 -6.92 -0.37 -17.42
C ILE A 61 -5.42 -0.68 -17.50
N ALA A 62 -4.77 -0.25 -18.57
CA ALA A 62 -3.33 -0.44 -18.75
C ALA A 62 -2.53 0.20 -17.59
N LEU A 63 -1.43 -0.42 -17.17
CA LEU A 63 -0.62 0.06 -16.03
C LEU A 63 -0.15 1.51 -16.16
N SER A 64 0.17 1.95 -17.38
CA SER A 64 0.57 3.34 -17.68
C SER A 64 -0.58 4.35 -17.60
N GLN A 65 -1.83 3.88 -17.54
CA GLN A 65 -3.04 4.68 -17.48
C GLN A 65 -3.76 4.57 -16.13
N GLN A 66 -3.21 3.81 -15.19
CA GLN A 66 -3.74 3.74 -13.83
C GLN A 66 -3.69 5.12 -13.18
N SER A 67 -4.73 5.46 -12.43
CA SER A 67 -4.73 6.73 -11.70
C SER A 67 -3.77 6.64 -10.50
N PRO A 68 -3.00 7.71 -10.19
CA PRO A 68 -2.14 7.71 -9.01
C PRO A 68 -2.87 7.37 -7.71
N ASN A 69 -4.13 7.80 -7.58
CA ASN A 69 -4.95 7.50 -6.41
C ASN A 69 -5.30 6.02 -6.29
N ASP A 70 -5.56 5.31 -7.41
CA ASP A 70 -5.73 3.84 -7.35
C ASP A 70 -4.46 3.15 -6.88
N LEU A 71 -3.33 3.53 -7.49
CA LEU A 71 -2.02 2.96 -7.20
C LEU A 71 -1.63 3.15 -5.73
N MET A 72 -2.19 4.15 -5.05
CA MET A 72 -1.89 4.50 -3.67
C MET A 72 -2.95 4.07 -2.64
N GLU A 73 -4.21 3.81 -3.03
CA GLU A 73 -5.30 3.63 -2.05
C GLU A 73 -6.24 2.45 -2.35
N LEU A 74 -6.26 1.93 -3.57
CA LEU A 74 -7.30 0.99 -3.99
C LEU A 74 -7.26 -0.34 -3.21
N ARG A 75 -8.41 -0.68 -2.62
CA ARG A 75 -8.67 -1.94 -1.93
C ARG A 75 -9.72 -2.76 -2.68
N THR A 76 -10.94 -2.26 -2.75
CA THR A 76 -12.06 -2.92 -3.45
C THR A 76 -12.47 -2.14 -4.69
N LEU A 77 -13.12 -2.84 -5.62
CA LEU A 77 -13.69 -2.21 -6.81
C LEU A 77 -14.93 -1.41 -6.43
N GLY A 78 -14.96 -0.16 -6.89
CA GLY A 78 -16.05 0.78 -6.66
C GLY A 78 -15.61 2.21 -6.88
N ALA A 79 -16.50 3.15 -6.54
CA ALA A 79 -16.19 4.58 -6.51
C ALA A 79 -15.29 4.94 -5.33
N ASP A 80 -15.59 4.38 -4.15
CA ASP A 80 -14.74 4.50 -2.96
C ASP A 80 -13.60 3.48 -3.01
N ARG A 81 -12.39 3.98 -3.22
CA ARG A 81 -11.16 3.18 -3.33
C ARG A 81 -10.71 2.63 -1.99
N THR A 82 -11.08 3.32 -0.90
CA THR A 82 -10.65 3.03 0.47
C THR A 82 -11.56 2.02 1.15
N SER A 83 -12.73 1.74 0.55
CA SER A 83 -13.68 0.76 1.05
C SER A 83 -13.02 -0.59 1.25
N ARG A 84 -13.41 -1.26 2.33
CA ARG A 84 -13.05 -2.66 2.61
C ARG A 84 -14.18 -3.62 2.27
N GLU A 85 -15.29 -3.08 1.78
CA GLU A 85 -16.48 -3.82 1.37
C GLU A 85 -16.53 -3.88 -0.16
N GLY A 86 -17.07 -4.98 -0.69
CA GLY A 86 -17.12 -5.25 -2.12
C GLY A 86 -16.02 -6.20 -2.60
N ILE A 87 -15.79 -6.22 -3.91
CA ILE A 87 -14.88 -7.17 -4.57
C ILE A 87 -13.44 -6.66 -4.47
N PRO A 88 -12.51 -7.36 -3.80
CA PRO A 88 -11.11 -6.98 -3.78
C PRO A 88 -10.53 -6.99 -5.20
N TRP A 89 -9.83 -5.93 -5.60
CA TRP A 89 -9.35 -5.79 -6.99
C TRP A 89 -8.45 -6.96 -7.42
N TYR A 90 -7.65 -7.48 -6.50
CA TYR A 90 -6.66 -8.53 -6.76
C TYR A 90 -7.28 -9.90 -7.05
N GLU A 91 -8.54 -10.14 -6.64
CA GLU A 91 -9.24 -11.41 -6.89
C GLU A 91 -9.70 -11.53 -8.35
N VAL A 92 -9.97 -10.40 -9.00
CA VAL A 92 -10.51 -10.34 -10.36
C VAL A 92 -9.51 -9.79 -11.38
N TYR A 93 -8.32 -9.39 -10.94
CA TYR A 93 -7.25 -8.98 -11.85
C TYR A 93 -6.67 -10.19 -12.59
N ASP A 94 -6.64 -10.10 -13.92
CA ASP A 94 -6.30 -11.23 -14.79
C ASP A 94 -5.41 -10.88 -15.99
N ASP A 95 -4.80 -9.68 -15.99
CA ASP A 95 -3.87 -9.24 -17.02
C ASP A 95 -2.57 -10.08 -17.03
N THR A 96 -1.69 -9.78 -17.98
CA THR A 96 -0.48 -10.52 -18.31
C THR A 96 0.57 -10.51 -17.20
N LYS A 97 0.81 -9.36 -16.57
CA LYS A 97 1.81 -9.20 -15.50
C LYS A 97 1.25 -9.62 -14.14
N VAL A 98 2.11 -10.17 -13.28
CA VAL A 98 1.76 -10.40 -11.87
C VAL A 98 2.04 -9.12 -11.08
N ILE A 99 1.06 -8.64 -10.32
CA ILE A 99 1.18 -7.41 -9.53
C ILE A 99 1.61 -7.73 -8.10
N LEU A 100 2.76 -7.19 -7.69
CA LEU A 100 3.23 -7.19 -6.32
C LEU A 100 2.73 -5.91 -5.63
N PHE A 101 1.99 -6.05 -4.53
CA PHE A 101 1.37 -4.91 -3.85
C PHE A 101 1.43 -5.00 -2.32
N GLY A 102 1.10 -3.90 -1.65
CA GLY A 102 0.98 -3.80 -0.21
C GLY A 102 -0.28 -3.05 0.20
N HIS A 103 -0.16 -2.05 1.09
CA HIS A 103 -1.23 -1.16 1.56
C HIS A 103 -2.36 -1.80 2.39
N TRP A 104 -2.75 -3.03 2.04
CA TRP A 104 -3.82 -3.76 2.67
C TRP A 104 -3.28 -4.94 3.49
N PRO A 105 -2.90 -4.66 4.74
CA PRO A 105 -2.15 -5.61 5.54
C PRO A 105 -2.99 -6.88 5.78
N TYR A 106 -2.34 -8.04 5.86
CA TYR A 106 -2.92 -9.32 6.25
C TYR A 106 -1.88 -10.22 6.94
N PRO A 107 -2.23 -11.14 7.88
CA PRO A 107 -1.22 -11.91 8.63
C PRO A 107 -0.31 -12.81 7.79
N LYS A 108 -0.68 -13.09 6.54
CA LYS A 108 0.09 -13.87 5.56
C LYS A 108 0.08 -13.14 4.21
N PRO A 109 1.02 -13.45 3.30
CA PRO A 109 0.94 -12.94 1.94
C PRO A 109 -0.40 -13.29 1.30
N ARG A 110 -1.01 -12.33 0.61
CA ARG A 110 -2.19 -12.57 -0.22
C ARG A 110 -1.73 -13.14 -1.54
N ILE A 111 -2.31 -14.25 -1.98
CA ILE A 111 -1.96 -14.90 -3.23
C ILE A 111 -3.23 -15.04 -4.06
N ALA A 112 -3.27 -14.35 -5.20
CA ALA A 112 -4.31 -14.45 -6.21
C ALA A 112 -3.69 -14.77 -7.58
N LYS A 113 -4.53 -15.01 -8.59
CA LYS A 113 -4.10 -15.49 -9.92
C LYS A 113 -2.99 -14.65 -10.55
N ARG A 114 -3.11 -13.33 -10.47
CA ARG A 114 -2.16 -12.36 -11.07
C ARG A 114 -1.76 -11.25 -10.09
N ALA A 115 -1.91 -11.49 -8.79
CA ALA A 115 -1.61 -10.48 -7.78
C ALA A 115 -1.13 -11.12 -6.47
N ILE A 116 -0.08 -10.54 -5.88
CA ILE A 116 0.55 -11.00 -4.65
C ILE A 116 0.70 -9.83 -3.68
N GLY A 117 0.04 -9.91 -2.53
CA GLY A 117 0.10 -8.91 -1.47
C GLY A 117 1.17 -9.28 -0.45
N LEU A 118 2.17 -8.41 -0.27
CA LEU A 118 3.34 -8.66 0.60
C LEU A 118 3.23 -7.97 1.97
N ASP A 119 2.23 -7.10 2.12
CA ASP A 119 2.02 -6.36 3.34
C ASP A 119 1.47 -7.25 4.44
N THR A 120 2.41 -7.67 5.29
CA THR A 120 2.19 -8.62 6.38
C THR A 120 2.13 -7.94 7.74
N GLY A 121 1.93 -6.62 7.77
CA GLY A 121 1.67 -5.87 8.99
C GLY A 121 2.89 -5.71 9.90
N CYS A 122 4.11 -5.65 9.36
CA CYS A 122 5.35 -5.53 10.15
C CYS A 122 5.29 -4.44 11.23
N VAL A 123 4.74 -3.26 10.90
CA VAL A 123 4.66 -2.13 11.85
C VAL A 123 3.77 -2.42 13.06
N TYR A 124 2.82 -3.34 12.90
CA TYR A 124 1.89 -3.78 13.95
C TYR A 124 2.44 -4.93 14.81
N GLY A 125 3.69 -5.33 14.59
CA GLY A 125 4.35 -6.41 15.35
C GLY A 125 4.32 -7.78 14.66
N HIS A 126 3.89 -7.85 13.40
CA HIS A 126 3.82 -9.10 12.64
C HIS A 126 5.13 -9.36 11.88
N ARG A 127 5.12 -9.44 10.55
CA ARG A 127 6.29 -9.81 9.76
C ARG A 127 6.55 -8.80 8.65
N LEU A 128 7.82 -8.65 8.26
CA LEU A 128 8.22 -8.00 7.01
C LEU A 128 8.47 -9.09 5.99
N THR A 129 7.71 -9.09 4.89
CA THR A 129 7.80 -10.11 3.85
C THR A 129 8.34 -9.54 2.55
N GLY A 130 9.26 -10.28 1.94
CA GLY A 130 9.77 -10.12 0.60
C GLY A 130 9.39 -11.31 -0.30
N TYR A 131 9.46 -11.08 -1.60
CA TYR A 131 9.18 -12.07 -2.63
C TYR A 131 10.31 -12.05 -3.66
N VAL A 132 10.84 -13.22 -3.99
CA VAL A 132 11.88 -13.39 -5.00
C VAL A 132 11.21 -13.74 -6.32
N VAL A 133 11.28 -12.83 -7.29
CA VAL A 133 10.54 -12.94 -8.56
C VAL A 133 11.01 -14.14 -9.39
N GLU A 134 12.31 -14.44 -9.33
CA GLU A 134 12.96 -15.47 -10.12
C GLU A 134 12.63 -16.89 -9.64
N THR A 135 12.47 -17.08 -8.33
CA THR A 135 12.20 -18.39 -7.71
C THR A 135 10.75 -18.56 -7.27
N GLY A 136 10.02 -17.45 -7.11
CA GLY A 136 8.68 -17.43 -6.53
C GLY A 136 8.65 -17.64 -5.02
N GLU A 137 9.80 -17.57 -4.34
CA GLU A 137 9.91 -17.83 -2.91
C GLU A 137 9.54 -16.58 -2.07
N PHE A 138 8.94 -16.84 -0.91
CA PHE A 138 8.69 -15.83 0.10
C PHE A 138 9.79 -15.90 1.17
N ILE A 139 10.32 -14.74 1.53
CA ILE A 139 11.29 -14.59 2.61
C ILE A 139 10.71 -13.59 3.59
N ASP A 140 10.71 -13.90 4.88
CA ASP A 140 10.17 -12.99 5.87
C ASP A 140 10.99 -12.98 7.16
N VAL A 141 10.89 -11.87 7.88
CA VAL A 141 11.50 -11.68 9.20
C VAL A 141 10.46 -11.18 10.20
N PRO A 142 10.50 -11.63 11.46
CA PRO A 142 9.61 -11.11 12.49
C PRO A 142 9.93 -9.63 12.76
N ALA A 143 8.89 -8.86 13.06
CA ALA A 143 9.06 -7.52 13.63
C ALA A 143 9.79 -7.63 14.97
N ARG A 144 10.63 -6.63 15.28
CA ARG A 144 11.35 -6.58 16.56
C ARG A 144 10.42 -6.25 17.72
N GLU A 145 9.42 -5.43 17.44
CA GLU A 145 8.37 -5.00 18.37
C GLU A 145 7.17 -4.51 17.56
N ALA A 146 6.03 -4.32 18.23
CA ALA A 146 4.87 -3.66 17.65
C ALA A 146 5.01 -2.14 17.80
N TYR A 147 5.30 -1.45 16.71
CA TYR A 147 5.49 0.01 16.69
C TYR A 147 4.16 0.78 16.70
N ASP A 148 3.10 0.20 16.14
CA ASP A 148 1.76 0.81 16.06
C ASP A 148 0.60 -0.19 16.29
N PRO A 149 0.58 -0.95 17.39
CA PRO A 149 -0.38 -2.04 17.59
C PRO A 149 -1.85 -1.58 17.61
N ALA A 150 -2.13 -0.32 17.94
CA ALA A 150 -3.50 0.21 18.02
C ALA A 150 -4.18 0.34 16.65
N SER A 151 -3.40 0.49 15.57
CA SER A 151 -3.88 0.53 14.20
C SER A 151 -3.90 -0.84 13.53
N ASP A 152 -3.64 -1.93 14.28
CA ASP A 152 -3.77 -3.27 13.75
C ASP A 152 -5.25 -3.60 13.45
N HIS A 153 -5.50 -3.93 12.19
CA HIS A 153 -6.82 -4.33 11.72
C HIS A 153 -7.01 -5.84 11.68
N PHE A 154 -5.99 -6.65 12.01
CA PHE A 154 -6.07 -8.11 12.01
C PHE A 154 -6.93 -8.62 13.16
N THR A 155 -6.68 -8.10 14.36
CA THR A 155 -7.33 -8.52 15.60
C THR A 155 -8.80 -8.09 15.69
N ASN A 156 -9.20 -7.05 14.98
CA ASN A 156 -10.60 -6.60 14.93
C ASN A 156 -11.47 -7.46 14.00
N ALA A 157 -10.89 -8.15 13.01
CA ALA A 157 -11.62 -9.03 12.11
C ALA A 157 -11.99 -10.39 12.74
N LEU A 158 -11.33 -10.79 13.83
CA LEU A 158 -11.63 -12.01 14.61
C LEU A 158 -12.64 -11.79 15.75
N ARG A 159 -13.17 -10.56 15.89
CA ARG A 159 -14.18 -10.19 16.90
C ARG A 159 -15.58 -9.98 16.30
N ARG A 160 -15.82 -10.40 15.06
CA ARG A 160 -17.14 -10.38 14.42
C ARG A 160 -17.56 -11.78 14.02
#